data_AF-A0A7X3AQE8-F1
#
_entry.id   AF-A0A7X3AQE8-F1
#
_cell.length_a   1.000
_cell.length_b   1.000
_cell.length_c   1.000
_cell.angle_alpha   90.00
_cell.angle_beta   90.00
_cell.angle_gamma   90.00
#
_symmetry.space_group_name_H-M   'P 1'
#
loop_
_entity.id
_entity.type
_entity.pdbx_description
1 polymer ?
#
loop_
_entity_poly.entity_id
_entity_poly.type
_entity_poly.pdbx_seq_one_letter_code
_entity_poly.pdbx_strand_id
1 'polypeptide(L)'
;MILAVLAAIPFAYFKIQLPFVVSESLGYFQAATNTMALLVVGGSIRLSALKNDLPLLMRLCGVKLLLMPAIWAAMGIAAGLPAEQLVTLIIVGAMPAAVNVYIITDKMGGDGALACSAVVVTHLVSLFTMTAIIFAMRTARLI
;
A
#
# COMPACT_ATOMS: atom_id res chain seq x y z
N MET A 1 -1.51 -16.70 -1.88
CA MET A 1 -2.31 -15.45 -2.06
C MET A 1 -3.46 -15.67 -3.04
N ILE A 2 -3.21 -16.00 -4.31
CA ILE A 2 -4.24 -16.07 -5.36
C ILE A 2 -5.42 -16.99 -4.99
N LEU A 3 -5.14 -18.26 -4.60
CA LEU A 3 -6.19 -19.20 -4.22
C LEU A 3 -7.05 -18.71 -3.04
N ALA A 4 -6.45 -18.04 -2.07
CA ALA A 4 -7.17 -17.48 -0.92
C ALA A 4 -8.09 -16.32 -1.34
N VAL A 5 -7.64 -15.43 -2.23
CA VAL A 5 -8.47 -14.35 -2.77
C VAL A 5 -9.62 -14.95 -3.59
N LEU A 6 -9.36 -15.95 -4.42
CA LEU A 6 -10.41 -16.64 -5.19
C LEU A 6 -11.45 -17.29 -4.29
N ALA A 7 -11.02 -17.95 -3.21
CA ALA A 7 -11.91 -18.53 -2.22
C ALA A 7 -12.72 -17.46 -1.46
N ALA A 8 -12.18 -16.25 -1.27
CA ALA A 8 -12.86 -15.15 -0.58
C ALA A 8 -13.92 -14.43 -1.44
N ILE A 9 -13.80 -14.46 -2.78
CA ILE A 9 -14.72 -13.75 -3.69
C ILE A 9 -16.19 -14.16 -3.49
N PRO A 10 -16.57 -15.46 -3.41
CA PRO A 10 -17.96 -15.84 -3.15
C PRO A 10 -18.50 -15.26 -1.84
N PHE A 11 -17.71 -15.26 -0.77
CA PHE A 11 -18.12 -14.70 0.52
C PHE A 11 -18.34 -13.19 0.45
N ALA A 12 -17.45 -12.47 -0.26
CA ALA A 12 -17.58 -11.03 -0.48
C ALA A 12 -18.78 -10.68 -1.38
N TYR A 13 -19.02 -11.47 -2.43
CA TYR A 13 -20.10 -11.25 -3.39
C TYR A 13 -21.48 -11.50 -2.78
N PHE A 14 -21.66 -12.62 -2.07
CA PHE A 14 -22.91 -12.97 -1.41
C PHE A 14 -23.10 -12.27 -0.05
N LYS A 15 -22.14 -11.43 0.37
CA LYS A 15 -22.10 -10.75 1.68
C LYS A 15 -22.39 -11.71 2.84
N ILE A 16 -21.82 -12.91 2.77
CA ILE A 16 -22.03 -13.95 3.78
C ILE A 16 -21.35 -13.47 5.07
N GLN A 17 -22.16 -13.15 6.07
CA GLN A 17 -21.67 -12.76 7.38
C GLN A 17 -21.15 -14.00 8.10
N LEU A 18 -19.85 -14.03 8.36
CA LEU A 18 -19.24 -15.07 9.17
C LEU A 18 -19.64 -14.86 10.64
N PRO A 19 -19.81 -15.94 11.42
CA PRO A 19 -20.10 -15.83 12.84
C PRO A 19 -18.96 -15.08 13.55
N PHE A 20 -19.32 -14.32 14.59
CA PHE A 20 -18.43 -13.41 15.32
C PHE A 20 -17.06 -14.01 15.68
N VAL A 21 -17.06 -15.28 16.13
CA VAL A 21 -15.83 -16.00 16.51
C VAL A 21 -14.85 -16.09 15.35
N VAL A 22 -15.33 -16.35 14.12
CA VAL A 22 -14.50 -16.50 12.94
C VAL A 22 -14.01 -15.13 12.45
N SER A 23 -14.87 -14.12 12.43
CA SER A 23 -14.49 -12.77 11.98
C SER A 23 -13.45 -12.13 12.89
N GLU A 24 -13.63 -12.21 14.22
CA GLU A 24 -12.65 -11.68 15.18
C GLU A 24 -11.33 -12.43 15.11
N SER A 25 -11.37 -13.77 15.07
CA SER A 25 -10.16 -14.58 14.95
C SER A 25 -9.37 -14.21 13.69
N LEU A 26 -10.04 -14.09 12.54
CA LEU A 26 -9.42 -13.65 11.29
C LEU A 26 -8.87 -12.22 11.38
N GLY A 27 -9.57 -11.32 12.09
CA GLY A 27 -9.11 -9.96 12.36
C GLY A 27 -7.78 -9.92 13.13
N TYR A 28 -7.65 -10.73 14.18
CA TYR A 28 -6.38 -10.88 14.91
C TYR A 28 -5.27 -11.43 14.02
N PHE A 29 -5.56 -12.45 13.19
CA PHE A 29 -4.59 -12.97 12.23
C PHE A 29 -4.17 -11.94 11.19
N GLN A 30 -5.09 -11.12 10.70
CA GLN A 30 -4.79 -10.05 9.74
C GLN A 30 -3.82 -9.03 10.34
N ALA A 31 -4.12 -8.52 11.53
CA ALA A 31 -3.26 -7.54 12.20
C ALA A 31 -1.86 -8.10 12.51
N ALA A 32 -1.80 -9.34 13.02
CA ALA A 32 -0.55 -10.02 13.30
C ALA A 32 0.28 -10.26 12.03
N THR A 33 -0.35 -10.74 10.96
CA THR A 33 0.32 -11.01 9.68
C THR A 33 0.89 -9.75 9.05
N ASN A 34 0.13 -8.64 9.06
CA ASN A 34 0.61 -7.38 8.49
C ASN A 34 1.84 -6.84 9.24
N THR A 35 1.82 -6.93 10.57
CA THR A 35 2.94 -6.52 11.43
C THR A 35 4.15 -7.42 11.22
N MET A 36 3.96 -8.74 11.20
CA MET A 36 5.03 -9.71 10.96
C MET A 36 5.63 -9.53 9.56
N ALA A 37 4.82 -9.27 8.54
CA ALA A 37 5.29 -9.01 7.18
C ALA A 37 6.21 -7.79 7.14
N LEU A 38 5.83 -6.69 7.79
CA LEU A 38 6.66 -5.49 7.88
C LEU A 38 7.94 -5.72 8.70
N LEU A 39 7.87 -6.48 9.80
CA LEU A 39 9.05 -6.84 10.60
C LEU A 39 10.04 -7.70 9.79
N VAL A 40 9.55 -8.69 9.05
CA VAL A 40 10.41 -9.56 8.21
C VAL A 40 11.04 -8.76 7.08
N VAL A 41 10.28 -7.91 6.39
CA VAL A 41 10.83 -7.01 5.36
C VAL A 41 11.87 -6.07 5.97
N GLY A 42 11.58 -5.47 7.13
CA GLY A 42 12.52 -4.61 7.85
C GLY A 42 13.80 -5.32 8.27
N GLY A 43 13.70 -6.57 8.75
CA GLY A 43 14.84 -7.40 9.10
C GLY A 43 15.64 -7.92 7.90
N SER A 44 15.02 -7.98 6.72
CA SER A 44 15.65 -8.45 5.47
C SER A 44 16.40 -7.35 4.71
N ILE A 45 16.42 -6.11 5.23
CA ILE A 45 17.10 -4.98 4.59
C ILE A 45 18.60 -5.21 4.53
N ARG A 46 19.18 -5.00 3.35
CA ARG A 46 20.63 -4.87 3.16
C ARG A 46 20.99 -3.38 3.13
N LEU A 47 21.65 -2.88 4.18
CA LEU A 47 22.02 -1.46 4.29
C LEU A 47 22.92 -0.99 3.14
N SER A 48 23.74 -1.87 2.58
CA SER A 48 24.58 -1.58 1.41
C SER A 48 23.73 -1.29 0.17
N ALA A 49 22.73 -2.12 -0.13
CA ALA A 49 21.79 -1.90 -1.23
C ALA A 49 20.98 -0.62 -1.02
N LEU A 50 20.49 -0.38 0.20
CA LEU A 50 19.74 0.83 0.55
C LEU A 50 20.53 2.11 0.25
N LYS A 51 21.81 2.15 0.61
CA LYS A 51 22.68 3.33 0.39
C LYS A 51 23.04 3.51 -1.08
N ASN A 52 23.38 2.42 -1.77
CA ASN A 52 23.79 2.47 -3.17
C ASN A 52 22.63 2.90 -4.09
N ASP A 53 21.41 2.43 -3.79
CA ASP A 53 20.24 2.67 -4.62
C ASP A 53 19.35 3.80 -4.11
N LEU A 54 19.79 4.56 -3.09
CA LEU A 54 19.00 5.63 -2.49
C LEU A 54 18.44 6.64 -3.50
N PRO A 55 19.18 7.12 -4.52
CA PRO A 55 18.63 8.01 -5.54
C PRO A 55 17.50 7.38 -6.34
N LEU A 56 17.61 6.08 -6.66
CA LEU A 56 16.59 5.33 -7.39
C LEU A 56 15.35 5.11 -6.50
N LEU A 57 15.56 4.75 -5.24
CA LEU A 57 14.49 4.57 -4.25
C LEU A 57 13.70 5.86 -4.01
N MET A 58 14.36 7.00 -3.95
CA MET A 58 13.69 8.30 -3.81
C MET A 58 12.84 8.66 -5.04
N ARG A 59 13.33 8.34 -6.25
CA ARG A 59 12.54 8.50 -7.49
C ARG A 59 11.32 7.59 -7.48
N LEU A 60 11.48 6.33 -7.08
CA LEU A 60 10.38 5.38 -6.92
C LEU A 60 9.35 5.87 -5.91
N CYS A 61 9.79 6.43 -4.77
CA CYS A 61 8.91 7.04 -3.78
C CYS A 61 8.13 8.22 -4.36
N GLY A 62 8.79 9.13 -5.09
CA GLY A 62 8.13 10.25 -5.75
C GLY A 62 7.05 9.79 -6.74
N VAL A 63 7.35 8.78 -7.56
CA VAL A 63 6.36 8.21 -8.48
C VAL A 63 5.21 7.55 -7.73
N LYS A 64 5.50 6.70 -6.74
CA LYS A 64 4.48 5.92 -6.03
C LYS A 64 3.61 6.77 -5.10
N LEU A 65 4.19 7.72 -4.37
CA LEU A 65 3.54 8.46 -3.29
C LEU A 65 3.06 9.85 -3.70
N LEU A 66 3.56 10.44 -4.80
CA LEU A 66 3.11 11.76 -5.27
C LEU A 66 2.47 11.68 -6.65
N LEU A 67 3.14 11.07 -7.62
CA LEU A 67 2.63 11.00 -9.00
C LEU A 67 1.36 10.16 -9.06
N MET A 68 1.36 8.98 -8.43
CA MET A 68 0.22 8.07 -8.42
C MET A 68 -1.06 8.70 -7.83
N PRO A 69 -1.07 9.26 -6.60
CA PRO A 69 -2.27 9.92 -6.08
C PRO A 69 -2.67 11.16 -6.89
N ALA A 70 -1.72 11.89 -7.50
CA ALA A 70 -2.05 13.01 -8.39
C ALA A 70 -2.78 12.55 -9.67
N ILE A 71 -2.33 11.43 -10.27
CA ILE A 71 -3.01 10.82 -11.42
C ILE A 71 -4.41 10.37 -11.02
N TRP A 72 -4.56 9.70 -9.87
CA TRP A 72 -5.87 9.29 -9.38
C TRP A 72 -6.80 10.48 -9.09
N ALA A 73 -6.28 11.56 -8.51
CA ALA A 73 -7.04 12.79 -8.31
C ALA A 73 -7.52 13.37 -9.65
N ALA A 74 -6.62 13.50 -10.63
CA ALA A 74 -6.94 14.04 -11.95
C ALA A 74 -7.99 13.18 -12.67
N MET A 75 -7.84 11.86 -12.67
CA MET A 75 -8.81 10.95 -13.27
C MET A 75 -10.16 11.00 -12.56
N GLY A 76 -10.19 11.07 -11.23
CA GLY A 76 -11.44 11.15 -10.48
C GLY A 76 -12.20 12.45 -10.71
N ILE A 77 -11.48 13.58 -10.84
CA ILE A 77 -12.07 14.87 -11.21
C ILE A 77 -12.60 14.83 -12.65
N ALA A 78 -11.82 14.30 -13.59
CA ALA A 78 -12.22 14.18 -14.99
C ALA A 78 -13.46 13.28 -15.18
N ALA A 79 -13.60 12.25 -14.34
CA ALA A 79 -14.76 11.37 -14.32
C ALA A 79 -15.97 11.94 -13.57
N GLY A 80 -15.84 13.12 -12.93
CA GLY A 80 -16.93 13.75 -12.18
C GLY A 80 -17.34 12.99 -10.92
N LEU A 81 -16.41 12.29 -10.27
CA LEU A 81 -16.71 11.49 -9.08
C LEU A 81 -17.14 12.38 -7.90
N PRO A 82 -18.08 11.92 -7.06
CA PRO A 82 -18.43 12.61 -5.82
C PRO A 82 -17.24 12.64 -4.86
N ALA A 83 -17.22 13.63 -3.96
CA ALA A 83 -16.09 13.92 -3.08
C ALA A 83 -15.61 12.68 -2.29
N GLU A 84 -16.53 11.89 -1.73
CA GLU A 84 -16.18 10.67 -0.96
C GLU A 84 -15.42 9.62 -1.79
N GLN A 85 -15.83 9.43 -3.05
CA GLN A 85 -15.18 8.48 -3.96
C GLN A 85 -13.83 9.00 -4.42
N LEU A 86 -13.74 10.30 -4.72
CA LEU A 86 -12.48 10.96 -5.05
C LEU A 86 -11.47 10.83 -3.90
N VAL A 87 -11.92 11.07 -2.67
CA VAL A 87 -11.10 10.96 -1.47
C VAL A 87 -10.55 9.54 -1.31
N THR A 88 -11.42 8.54 -1.44
CA THR A 88 -11.02 7.13 -1.37
C THR A 88 -9.98 6.78 -2.41
N LEU A 89 -10.17 7.22 -3.65
CA LEU A 89 -9.27 6.95 -4.77
C LEU A 89 -7.88 7.56 -4.55
N ILE A 90 -7.83 8.80 -4.07
CA ILE A 90 -6.57 9.51 -3.75
C ILE A 90 -5.84 8.80 -2.61
N ILE A 91 -6.55 8.42 -1.54
CA ILE A 91 -5.96 7.71 -0.39
C ILE A 91 -5.38 6.36 -0.83
N VAL A 92 -6.12 5.58 -1.63
CA VAL A 92 -5.63 4.31 -2.18
C VAL A 92 -4.40 4.53 -3.05
N GLY A 93 -4.39 5.59 -3.87
CA GLY A 93 -3.23 5.99 -4.67
C GLY A 93 -1.99 6.35 -3.83
N ALA A 94 -2.20 6.98 -2.68
CA ALA A 94 -1.15 7.40 -1.76
C ALA A 94 -0.58 6.27 -0.88
N MET A 95 -1.15 5.06 -0.93
CA MET A 95 -0.68 3.91 -0.15
C MET A 95 0.78 3.54 -0.48
N PRO A 96 1.60 3.25 0.56
CA PRO A 96 2.97 2.81 0.37
C PRO A 96 3.02 1.47 -0.39
N ALA A 97 4.21 1.08 -0.84
CA ALA A 97 4.37 -0.15 -1.61
C ALA A 97 4.04 -1.38 -0.76
N ALA A 98 3.22 -2.30 -1.29
CA ALA A 98 2.83 -3.50 -0.57
C ALA A 98 4.02 -4.45 -0.35
N VAL A 99 4.08 -5.09 0.81
CA VAL A 99 5.13 -6.08 1.16
C VAL A 99 5.26 -7.20 0.13
N ASN A 100 4.15 -7.63 -0.48
CA ASN A 100 4.15 -8.68 -1.49
C ASN A 100 4.99 -8.35 -2.74
N VAL A 101 5.28 -7.07 -3.01
CA VAL A 101 6.15 -6.66 -4.13
C VAL A 101 7.56 -7.25 -3.97
N TYR A 102 8.09 -7.30 -2.75
CA TYR A 102 9.38 -7.93 -2.47
C TYR A 102 9.35 -9.42 -2.83
N ILE A 103 8.35 -10.15 -2.32
CA ILE A 103 8.23 -11.60 -2.51
C ILE A 103 8.08 -11.93 -4.01
N ILE A 104 7.23 -11.20 -4.73
CA ILE A 104 7.01 -11.44 -6.17
C ILE A 104 8.27 -11.13 -6.97
N THR A 105 8.92 -9.99 -6.70
CA THR A 105 10.13 -9.58 -7.44
C THR A 105 11.25 -10.60 -7.27
N ASP A 106 11.48 -11.05 -6.03
CA ASP A 106 12.48 -12.08 -5.71
C ASP A 106 12.17 -13.41 -6.42
N LYS A 107 10.90 -13.83 -6.44
CA LYS A 107 10.47 -15.06 -7.12
C LYS A 107 10.52 -14.99 -8.64
N MET A 108 10.40 -13.79 -9.23
CA MET A 108 10.46 -13.59 -10.68
C MET A 108 11.89 -13.37 -11.20
N GLY A 109 12.92 -13.50 -10.35
CA GLY A 109 14.32 -13.30 -10.72
C GLY A 109 14.70 -11.83 -10.89
N GLY A 110 13.90 -10.90 -10.36
CA GLY A 110 14.23 -9.48 -10.28
C GLY A 110 15.08 -9.13 -9.07
N ASP A 111 15.30 -7.84 -8.86
CA ASP A 111 16.08 -7.35 -7.70
C ASP A 111 15.24 -7.30 -6.42
N GLY A 112 15.26 -8.41 -5.67
CA GLY A 112 14.60 -8.53 -4.37
C GLY A 112 15.17 -7.57 -3.31
N ALA A 113 16.47 -7.24 -3.36
CA ALA A 113 17.09 -6.35 -2.36
C ALA A 113 16.64 -4.90 -2.56
N LEU A 114 16.56 -4.45 -3.81
CA LEU A 114 15.99 -3.15 -4.17
C LEU A 114 14.49 -3.09 -3.81
N ALA A 115 13.72 -4.13 -4.14
CA ALA A 115 12.29 -4.17 -3.83
C ALA A 115 12.02 -4.15 -2.32
N CYS A 116 12.79 -4.89 -1.53
CA CYS A 116 12.73 -4.86 -0.07
C CYS A 116 13.02 -3.45 0.48
N SER A 117 14.10 -2.82 -0.02
CA SER A 117 14.46 -1.45 0.36
C SER A 117 13.36 -0.45 -0.03
N ALA A 118 12.74 -0.60 -1.20
CA ALA A 118 11.65 0.25 -1.66
C ALA A 118 10.41 0.16 -0.78
N VAL A 119 10.03 -1.04 -0.32
CA VAL A 119 8.91 -1.21 0.61
C VAL A 119 9.18 -0.42 1.89
N VAL A 120 10.37 -0.53 2.47
CA VAL A 120 10.69 0.15 3.74
C VAL A 120 10.74 1.67 3.57
N VAL A 121 11.46 2.15 2.56
CA VAL A 121 11.58 3.60 2.33
C VAL A 121 10.22 4.22 2.02
N THR A 122 9.38 3.57 1.19
CA THR A 122 8.04 4.09 0.92
C THR A 122 7.17 4.12 2.17
N HIS A 123 7.26 3.13 3.07
CA HIS A 123 6.54 3.17 4.35
C HIS A 123 7.00 4.33 5.23
N LEU A 124 8.32 4.55 5.39
CA LEU A 124 8.85 5.66 6.18
C LEU A 124 8.46 7.02 5.60
N VAL A 125 8.58 7.19 4.28
CA VAL A 125 8.24 8.45 3.59
C VAL A 125 6.73 8.69 3.63
N SER A 126 5.91 7.63 3.55
CA SER A 126 4.45 7.75 3.57
C SER A 126 3.90 8.40 4.84
N LEU A 127 4.59 8.31 5.98
CA LEU A 127 4.21 9.01 7.22
C LEU A 127 4.06 10.52 6.99
N PHE A 128 4.97 11.09 6.21
CA PHE A 128 4.94 12.51 5.86
C PHE A 128 4.01 12.76 4.68
N THR A 129 4.08 11.92 3.63
CA THR A 129 3.34 12.17 2.39
C THR A 129 1.83 11.99 2.57
N MET A 130 1.37 10.94 3.25
CA MET A 130 -0.05 10.77 3.52
C MET A 130 -0.60 11.87 4.40
N THR A 131 0.12 12.23 5.47
CA THR A 131 -0.29 13.33 6.35
C THR A 131 -0.46 14.62 5.56
N ALA A 132 0.48 14.94 4.67
CA ALA A 132 0.40 16.10 3.79
C ALA A 132 -0.79 16.02 2.81
N ILE A 133 -1.04 14.87 2.19
CA ILE A 133 -2.17 14.67 1.26
C ILE A 133 -3.51 14.82 1.98
N ILE A 134 -3.68 14.18 3.14
CA ILE A 134 -4.90 14.29 3.95
C ILE A 134 -5.12 15.75 4.38
N PHE A 135 -4.06 16.45 4.80
CA PHE A 135 -4.16 17.86 5.17
C PHE A 135 -4.54 18.76 3.99
N ALA A 136 -3.97 18.51 2.80
CA ALA A 136 -4.32 19.23 1.59
C ALA A 136 -5.79 19.02 1.21
N MET A 137 -6.29 17.78 1.30
CA MET A 137 -7.68 17.43 1.02
C MET A 137 -8.66 18.08 2.01
N ARG A 138 -8.30 18.11 3.30
CA ARG A 138 -9.05 18.82 4.34
C ARG A 138 -9.11 20.32 4.09
N THR A 139 -7.98 20.92 3.68
CA THR A 139 -7.91 22.35 3.34
C THR A 139 -8.76 22.67 2.10
N ALA A 140 -8.84 21.74 1.15
CA ALA A 140 -9.68 21.84 -0.03
C ALA A 140 -11.18 21.57 0.23
N ARG A 141 -11.60 21.34 1.50
CA ARG A 141 -12.98 21.01 1.91
C ARG A 141 -13.57 19.76 1.22
N LEU A 142 -12.71 18.83 0.80
CA LEU A 142 -13.13 17.52 0.29
C LEU A 142 -13.46 16.54 1.42
N ILE A 143 -12.97 16.82 2.62
CA ILE A 143 -13.17 16.11 3.91
C ILE A 143 -13.08 17.10 5.06
#